data_AF-A0A7J4ULL0-F1
#
_entry.id   AF-A0A7J4ULL0-F1
#
_cell.length_a   1.000
_cell.length_b   1.000
_cell.length_c   1.000
_cell.angle_alpha   90.00
_cell.angle_beta   90.00
_cell.angle_gamma   90.00
#
_symmetry.space_group_name_H-M   'P 1'
#
loop_
_entity.id
_entity.type
_entity.pdbx_description
1 polymer ?
#
loop_
_entity_poly.entity_id
_entity_poly.type
_entity_poly.pdbx_seq_one_letter_code
_entity_poly.pdbx_strand_id
1 'polypeptide(L)'
;MKQLRQYIRKILLESPELQGELDEFIFNREHVPETVGGGTQHREYAKEKIKRLKDDPNYFEDPNHPWPTDKEIDQGINLRRDVKKFWNEHADHNFWNNEIAALHDLGYYGGISNTFYAGAEFEPEKDLPFASFVKKYPIGKRQKDEMSTYGCYDDPQEIAIKMNDDELSLCVKLKGIVTYASATDSFTESRSEATPTDFKRHASSGMPKRPAVSHSFQSGFVLFDKEDLEDRGSIGELVIDNWTWDTVYVMASVFPHHFIRDLGKLCKQNGINLVQV
;
A
#
# COMPACT_ATOMS: atom_id res chain seq x y z
N MET A 1 -39.63 3.59 -11.33
CA MET A 1 -38.73 3.19 -12.44
C MET A 1 -37.25 3.50 -12.16
N LYS A 2 -36.86 4.72 -11.75
CA LYS A 2 -35.46 5.04 -11.41
C LYS A 2 -34.93 4.26 -10.19
N GLN A 3 -35.74 4.16 -9.14
CA GLN A 3 -35.41 3.38 -7.93
C GLN A 3 -35.37 1.86 -8.16
N LEU A 4 -36.20 1.32 -9.07
CA LEU A 4 -36.16 -0.10 -9.42
C LEU A 4 -34.92 -0.45 -10.25
N ARG A 5 -34.46 0.45 -11.15
CA ARG A 5 -33.18 0.27 -11.85
C ARG A 5 -31.96 0.43 -10.94
N GLN A 6 -32.05 1.29 -9.91
CA GLN A 6 -31.01 1.40 -8.87
C GLN A 6 -31.00 0.17 -7.97
N TYR A 7 -32.17 -0.38 -7.62
CA TYR A 7 -32.30 -1.61 -6.83
C TYR A 7 -31.86 -2.85 -7.61
N ILE A 8 -32.20 -2.94 -8.90
CA ILE A 8 -31.73 -4.00 -9.81
C ILE A 8 -30.24 -3.88 -10.07
N ARG A 9 -29.67 -2.68 -10.21
CA ARG A 9 -28.21 -2.50 -10.23
C ARG A 9 -27.58 -2.86 -8.90
N LYS A 10 -28.21 -2.51 -7.78
CA LYS A 10 -27.72 -2.87 -6.46
C LYS A 10 -27.66 -4.39 -6.29
N ILE A 11 -28.69 -5.12 -6.73
CA ILE A 11 -28.79 -6.59 -6.65
C ILE A 11 -27.94 -7.33 -7.70
N LEU A 12 -27.69 -6.74 -8.88
CA LEU A 12 -26.87 -7.34 -9.95
C LEU A 12 -25.40 -6.88 -9.94
N LEU A 13 -24.97 -6.09 -8.96
CA LEU A 13 -23.58 -5.63 -8.81
C LEU A 13 -22.99 -6.03 -7.45
N GLU A 14 -23.63 -6.96 -6.74
CA GLU A 14 -23.19 -7.37 -5.41
C GLU A 14 -21.90 -8.18 -5.55
N SER A 15 -20.79 -7.55 -5.17
CA SER A 15 -19.60 -8.08 -4.49
C SER A 15 -19.18 -9.54 -4.79
N PRO A 16 -19.95 -10.61 -4.43
CA PRO A 16 -19.63 -11.98 -4.81
C PRO A 16 -19.35 -12.22 -6.29
N GLU A 17 -20.03 -11.51 -7.21
CA GLU A 17 -19.80 -11.68 -8.65
C GLU A 17 -18.42 -11.15 -9.07
N LEU A 18 -17.99 -9.99 -8.56
CA LEU A 18 -16.67 -9.42 -8.90
C LEU A 18 -15.52 -10.24 -8.30
N GLN A 19 -15.71 -10.79 -7.10
CA GLN A 19 -14.73 -11.68 -6.49
C GLN A 19 -14.65 -13.00 -7.26
N GLY A 20 -15.80 -13.55 -7.69
CA GLY A 20 -15.86 -14.70 -8.59
C GLY A 20 -15.18 -14.44 -9.94
N GLU A 21 -15.46 -13.30 -10.58
CA GLU A 21 -14.80 -12.89 -11.83
C GLU A 21 -13.30 -12.70 -11.65
N LEU A 22 -12.86 -12.13 -10.53
CA LEU A 22 -11.44 -11.97 -10.22
C LEU A 22 -10.77 -13.32 -9.97
N ASP A 23 -11.44 -14.25 -9.26
CA ASP A 23 -10.96 -15.62 -9.08
C ASP A 23 -10.85 -16.33 -10.42
N GLU A 24 -11.87 -16.27 -11.27
CA GLU A 24 -11.83 -16.84 -12.61
C GLU A 24 -10.70 -16.22 -13.44
N PHE A 25 -10.50 -14.90 -13.37
CA PHE A 25 -9.44 -14.18 -14.06
C PHE A 25 -8.03 -14.64 -13.65
N ILE A 26 -7.84 -14.97 -12.38
CA ILE A 26 -6.54 -15.40 -11.83
C ILE A 26 -6.34 -16.91 -12.04
N PHE A 27 -7.31 -17.72 -11.65
CA PHE A 27 -7.18 -19.17 -11.50
C PHE A 27 -7.58 -19.98 -12.74
N ASN A 28 -8.30 -19.40 -13.71
CA ASN A 28 -8.52 -20.09 -15.00
C ASN A 28 -7.32 -19.96 -15.96
N ARG A 29 -6.22 -19.36 -15.53
CA ARG A 29 -4.96 -19.35 -16.29
C ARG A 29 -4.32 -20.73 -16.21
N GLU A 30 -3.85 -21.26 -17.34
CA GLU A 30 -3.14 -22.55 -17.41
C GLU A 30 -1.96 -22.62 -16.42
N HIS A 31 -1.35 -21.46 -16.13
CA HIS A 31 -0.30 -21.31 -15.14
C HIS A 31 -0.51 -20.03 -14.33
N VAL A 32 -0.74 -20.18 -13.01
CA VAL A 32 -0.64 -19.07 -12.06
C VAL A 32 0.84 -18.88 -11.73
N PRO A 33 1.45 -17.73 -12.08
CA PRO A 33 2.85 -17.48 -11.77
C PRO A 33 3.08 -17.55 -10.26
N GLU A 34 4.17 -18.17 -9.82
CA GLU A 34 4.56 -18.11 -8.41
C GLU A 34 4.95 -16.68 -8.02
N THR A 35 4.64 -16.31 -6.78
CA THR A 35 5.05 -15.03 -6.22
C THR A 35 6.55 -15.06 -5.94
N VAL A 36 7.30 -14.15 -6.56
CA VAL A 36 8.75 -14.09 -6.40
C VAL A 36 9.11 -13.38 -5.10
N GLY A 37 9.83 -14.10 -4.23
CA GLY A 37 10.54 -13.58 -3.06
C GLY A 37 9.71 -12.67 -2.14
N GLY A 38 8.54 -13.15 -1.74
CA GLY A 38 7.65 -12.50 -0.76
C GLY A 38 6.59 -11.59 -1.36
N GLY A 39 6.63 -11.33 -2.67
CA GLY A 39 5.59 -10.58 -3.39
C GLY A 39 5.73 -9.08 -3.36
N THR A 40 6.66 -8.55 -2.58
CA THR A 40 6.96 -7.12 -2.49
C THR A 40 7.91 -6.62 -3.59
N GLN A 41 8.46 -7.52 -4.42
CA GLN A 41 9.55 -7.15 -5.33
C GLN A 41 9.06 -6.45 -6.61
N HIS A 42 9.88 -5.51 -7.10
CA HIS A 42 9.77 -5.01 -8.46
C HIS A 42 10.44 -5.94 -9.48
N ARG A 43 10.12 -5.72 -10.76
CA ARG A 43 10.51 -6.61 -11.86
C ARG A 43 12.01 -6.85 -11.97
N GLU A 44 12.81 -5.78 -12.09
CA GLU A 44 14.25 -5.97 -12.27
C GLU A 44 14.91 -6.42 -10.97
N TYR A 45 14.41 -5.98 -9.82
CA TYR A 45 14.91 -6.43 -8.53
C TYR A 45 14.76 -7.95 -8.37
N ALA A 46 13.59 -8.51 -8.73
CA ALA A 46 13.35 -9.94 -8.71
C ALA A 46 14.34 -10.72 -9.60
N LYS A 47 14.57 -10.25 -10.83
CA LYS A 47 15.54 -10.84 -11.77
C LYS A 47 16.97 -10.79 -11.24
N GLU A 48 17.39 -9.62 -10.76
CA GLU A 48 18.73 -9.43 -10.19
C GLU A 48 18.95 -10.24 -8.90
N LYS A 49 17.92 -10.38 -8.07
CA LYS A 49 17.98 -11.20 -6.85
C LYS A 49 18.17 -12.67 -7.18
N ILE A 50 17.37 -13.22 -8.11
CA ILE A 50 17.51 -14.62 -8.54
C ILE A 50 18.86 -14.88 -9.20
N LYS A 51 19.32 -13.95 -10.05
CA LYS A 51 20.66 -14.06 -10.65
C LYS A 51 21.75 -14.11 -9.57
N ARG A 52 21.72 -13.20 -8.60
CA ARG A 52 22.68 -13.19 -7.48
C ARG A 52 22.64 -14.48 -6.66
N LEU A 53 21.45 -15.04 -6.42
CA LEU A 53 21.31 -16.32 -5.74
C LEU A 53 21.96 -17.45 -6.55
N LYS A 54 21.71 -17.52 -7.87
CA LYS A 54 22.29 -18.54 -8.74
C LYS A 54 23.81 -18.42 -8.90
N ASP A 55 24.36 -17.22 -8.74
CA ASP A 55 25.79 -16.95 -8.77
C ASP A 55 26.50 -17.28 -7.43
N ASP A 56 25.76 -17.56 -6.34
CA ASP A 56 26.35 -17.91 -5.04
C ASP A 56 26.98 -19.32 -5.09
N PRO A 57 28.25 -19.50 -4.66
CA PRO A 57 28.92 -20.80 -4.69
C PRO A 57 28.25 -21.87 -3.81
N ASN A 58 27.41 -21.48 -2.84
CA ASN A 58 26.65 -22.39 -1.98
C ASN A 58 25.23 -22.62 -2.47
N TYR A 59 24.85 -22.04 -3.61
CA TYR A 59 23.53 -22.23 -4.18
C TYR A 59 23.34 -23.68 -4.62
N PHE A 60 22.26 -24.28 -4.14
CA PHE A 60 21.78 -25.58 -4.57
C PHE A 60 20.34 -25.41 -5.04
N GLU A 61 20.08 -25.69 -6.32
CA GLU A 61 18.74 -25.62 -6.88
C GLU A 61 17.91 -26.82 -6.41
N ASP A 62 16.75 -26.57 -5.81
CA ASP A 62 15.78 -27.63 -5.53
C ASP A 62 15.09 -28.00 -6.85
N PRO A 63 15.31 -29.21 -7.40
CA PRO A 63 14.70 -29.62 -8.65
C PRO A 63 13.16 -29.72 -8.57
N ASN A 64 12.60 -29.81 -7.35
CA ASN A 64 11.15 -29.85 -7.16
C ASN A 64 10.52 -28.45 -7.08
N HIS A 65 11.33 -27.42 -6.77
CA HIS A 65 10.88 -26.03 -6.64
C HIS A 65 11.94 -25.11 -7.28
N PRO A 66 12.11 -25.17 -8.60
CA PRO A 66 13.09 -24.34 -9.28
C PRO A 66 12.73 -22.87 -9.13
N TRP A 67 13.73 -22.00 -9.03
CA TRP A 67 13.49 -20.56 -9.02
C TRP A 67 12.88 -20.11 -10.36
N PRO A 68 11.93 -19.17 -10.35
CA PRO A 68 11.24 -18.74 -11.56
C PRO A 68 12.21 -18.13 -12.56
N THR A 69 11.96 -18.41 -13.83
CA THR A 69 12.64 -17.82 -14.98
C THR A 69 12.25 -16.35 -15.15
N ASP A 70 13.07 -15.57 -15.87
CA ASP A 70 12.75 -14.17 -16.22
C ASP A 70 11.35 -14.01 -16.86
N LYS A 71 10.93 -15.00 -17.66
CA LYS A 71 9.62 -15.02 -18.30
C LYS A 71 8.50 -15.21 -17.27
N GLU A 72 8.66 -16.11 -16.31
CA GLU A 72 7.69 -16.34 -15.24
C GLU A 72 7.60 -15.12 -14.31
N ILE A 73 8.73 -14.49 -13.99
CA ILE A 73 8.78 -13.22 -13.26
C ILE A 73 7.99 -12.15 -14.01
N ASP A 74 8.23 -11.98 -15.31
CA ASP A 74 7.52 -11.01 -16.14
C ASP A 74 6.02 -11.29 -16.20
N GLN A 75 5.61 -12.57 -16.28
CA GLN A 75 4.21 -12.99 -16.23
C GLN A 75 3.56 -12.68 -14.88
N GLY A 76 4.25 -12.97 -13.77
CA GLY A 76 3.77 -12.65 -12.42
C GLY A 76 3.58 -11.14 -12.23
N ILE A 77 4.55 -10.32 -12.61
CA ILE A 77 4.42 -8.85 -12.53
C ILE A 77 3.29 -8.33 -13.42
N ASN A 78 3.11 -8.89 -14.61
CA ASN A 78 2.01 -8.52 -15.49
C ASN A 78 0.64 -8.91 -14.88
N LEU A 79 0.52 -10.10 -14.28
CA LEU A 79 -0.71 -10.52 -13.58
C LEU A 79 -1.06 -9.56 -12.44
N ARG A 80 -0.09 -9.19 -11.60
CA ARG A 80 -0.31 -8.20 -10.52
C ARG A 80 -0.81 -6.86 -11.04
N ARG A 81 -0.27 -6.42 -12.18
CA ARG A 81 -0.73 -5.20 -12.87
C ARG A 81 -2.16 -5.35 -13.38
N ASP A 82 -2.49 -6.50 -13.95
CA ASP A 82 -3.83 -6.75 -14.48
C ASP A 82 -4.87 -6.86 -13.37
N VAL A 83 -4.56 -7.47 -12.22
CA VAL A 83 -5.44 -7.49 -11.03
C VAL A 83 -5.70 -6.07 -10.53
N LYS A 84 -4.66 -5.24 -10.43
CA LYS A 84 -4.83 -3.83 -10.05
C LYS A 84 -5.65 -3.06 -11.09
N LYS A 85 -5.48 -3.35 -12.38
CA LYS A 85 -6.29 -2.75 -13.44
C LYS A 85 -7.76 -3.17 -13.31
N PHE A 86 -8.03 -4.45 -13.06
CA PHE A 86 -9.38 -4.96 -12.81
C PHE A 86 -10.04 -4.22 -11.66
N TRP A 87 -9.34 -4.05 -10.53
CA TRP A 87 -9.83 -3.25 -9.41
C TRP A 87 -10.20 -1.82 -9.82
N ASN A 88 -9.30 -1.13 -10.52
CA ASN A 88 -9.52 0.23 -10.97
C ASN A 88 -10.71 0.38 -11.93
N GLU A 89 -11.06 -0.66 -12.69
CA GLU A 89 -12.19 -0.61 -13.63
C GLU A 89 -13.55 -0.82 -12.95
N HIS A 90 -13.57 -1.49 -11.78
CA HIS A 90 -14.81 -1.94 -11.13
C HIS A 90 -15.09 -1.30 -9.77
N ALA A 91 -14.09 -0.75 -9.09
CA ALA A 91 -14.26 -0.18 -7.76
C ALA A 91 -15.14 1.09 -7.75
N ASP A 92 -15.89 1.29 -6.66
CA ASP A 92 -16.58 2.55 -6.37
C ASP A 92 -15.58 3.63 -5.95
N HIS A 93 -14.94 4.25 -6.94
CA HIS A 93 -14.00 5.34 -6.72
C HIS A 93 -14.60 6.52 -5.98
N ASN A 94 -15.92 6.73 -6.01
CA ASN A 94 -16.52 7.83 -5.27
C ASN A 94 -16.52 7.52 -3.77
N PHE A 95 -16.86 6.29 -3.40
CA PHE A 95 -16.75 5.83 -2.01
C PHE A 95 -15.30 5.93 -1.52
N TRP A 96 -14.36 5.26 -2.19
CA TRP A 96 -12.97 5.17 -1.75
C TRP A 96 -12.25 6.53 -1.64
N ASN A 97 -12.53 7.47 -2.54
CA ASN A 97 -11.84 8.76 -2.55
C ASN A 97 -12.47 9.82 -1.65
N ASN A 98 -13.71 9.62 -1.16
CA ASN A 98 -14.43 10.64 -0.39
C ASN A 98 -14.85 10.20 1.01
N GLU A 99 -15.03 8.89 1.27
CA GLU A 99 -15.50 8.37 2.56
C GLU A 99 -14.38 7.72 3.38
N ILE A 100 -13.22 7.42 2.77
CA ILE A 100 -12.14 6.66 3.41
C ILE A 100 -10.91 7.53 3.64
N ALA A 101 -10.39 7.51 4.87
CA ALA A 101 -9.11 8.08 5.23
C ALA A 101 -7.98 7.08 4.95
N ALA A 102 -6.94 7.55 4.24
CA ALA A 102 -5.72 6.80 4.00
C ALA A 102 -4.63 7.21 5.00
N LEU A 103 -4.24 6.28 5.88
CA LEU A 103 -3.28 6.52 6.96
C LEU A 103 -1.97 5.79 6.66
N HIS A 104 -0.93 6.53 6.28
CA HIS A 104 0.40 5.97 6.10
C HIS A 104 1.13 5.95 7.44
N ASP A 105 1.47 4.76 7.94
CA ASP A 105 2.19 4.63 9.19
C ASP A 105 3.65 5.10 9.07
N LEU A 106 4.07 5.87 10.06
CA LEU A 106 5.45 6.28 10.27
C LEU A 106 5.99 5.70 11.59
N GLY A 107 5.16 5.01 12.38
CA GLY A 107 5.50 4.33 13.61
C GLY A 107 6.51 3.21 13.41
N TYR A 108 6.38 2.41 12.34
CA TYR A 108 7.36 1.38 11.98
C TYR A 108 8.81 1.89 11.84
N TYR A 109 8.97 3.18 11.51
CA TYR A 109 10.28 3.78 11.21
C TYR A 109 10.86 4.56 12.39
N GLY A 110 9.99 5.02 13.28
CA GLY A 110 10.32 5.71 14.50
C GLY A 110 10.38 4.74 15.67
N GLY A 111 11.37 3.85 15.69
CA GLY A 111 11.76 3.22 16.95
C GLY A 111 11.79 4.31 18.03
N ILE A 112 11.12 4.07 19.17
CA ILE A 112 10.76 5.03 20.22
C ILE A 112 11.98 5.79 20.83
N SER A 113 13.19 5.56 20.34
CA SER A 113 14.43 6.19 20.78
C SER A 113 14.99 7.21 19.76
N ASN A 114 14.94 8.49 20.14
CA ASN A 114 15.87 9.59 19.81
C ASN A 114 16.26 9.93 18.34
N THR A 115 15.75 9.26 17.31
CA THR A 115 16.19 9.46 15.92
C THR A 115 15.47 10.57 15.15
N PHE A 116 14.63 11.38 15.81
CA PHE A 116 13.96 12.56 15.22
C PHE A 116 14.95 13.55 14.56
N TYR A 117 16.22 13.54 14.98
CA TYR A 117 17.25 14.51 14.62
C TYR A 117 18.44 13.93 13.82
N ALA A 118 18.44 12.66 13.43
CA ALA A 118 19.60 12.10 12.75
C ALA A 118 19.67 12.60 11.30
N GLY A 119 20.38 13.70 11.09
CA GLY A 119 20.98 14.11 9.82
C GLY A 119 22.07 13.14 9.33
N ALA A 120 21.89 11.84 9.56
CA ALA A 120 22.71 10.84 8.94
C ALA A 120 22.36 10.78 7.45
N GLU A 121 23.36 10.59 6.62
CA GLU A 121 23.23 10.25 5.21
C GLU A 121 22.46 8.92 5.12
N PHE A 122 21.14 9.00 5.18
CA PHE A 122 20.28 7.83 5.08
C PHE A 122 20.10 7.49 3.61
N GLU A 123 20.29 6.22 3.29
CA GLU A 123 20.18 5.74 1.92
C GLU A 123 18.82 6.13 1.33
N PRO A 124 18.78 6.70 0.11
CA PRO A 124 17.60 7.32 -0.49
C PRO A 124 16.39 6.37 -0.63
N GLU A 125 16.62 5.07 -0.43
CA GLU A 125 15.73 3.95 -0.73
C GLU A 125 15.23 3.22 0.53
N LYS A 126 15.64 3.65 1.73
CA LYS A 126 15.13 3.11 3.00
C LYS A 126 14.14 4.04 3.69
N ASP A 127 13.33 3.40 4.51
CA ASP A 127 12.27 3.95 5.34
C ASP A 127 12.72 5.13 6.23
N LEU A 128 11.80 6.08 6.46
CA LEU A 128 12.17 7.46 6.83
C LEU A 128 11.68 7.84 8.23
N PRO A 129 12.57 8.32 9.12
CA PRO A 129 12.16 9.13 10.27
C PRO A 129 11.27 10.30 9.84
N PHE A 130 10.38 10.77 10.72
CA PHE A 130 9.40 11.81 10.37
C PHE A 130 10.01 13.06 9.70
N ALA A 131 11.14 13.57 10.20
CA ALA A 131 11.84 14.70 9.58
C ALA A 131 12.33 14.40 8.16
N SER A 132 12.81 13.18 7.91
CA SER A 132 13.23 12.72 6.58
C SER A 132 12.03 12.52 5.66
N PHE A 133 10.89 12.07 6.19
CA PHE A 133 9.63 12.01 5.44
C PHE A 133 9.21 13.40 4.97
N VAL A 134 9.22 14.41 5.85
CA VAL A 134 8.92 15.81 5.51
C VAL A 134 9.85 16.33 4.42
N LYS A 135 11.15 16.03 4.51
CA LYS A 135 12.14 16.45 3.52
C LYS A 135 11.93 15.78 2.16
N LYS A 136 11.65 14.47 2.15
CA LYS A 136 11.47 13.70 0.91
C LYS A 136 10.13 14.00 0.25
N TYR A 137 9.07 14.21 1.03
CA TYR A 137 7.72 14.48 0.57
C TYR A 137 7.22 15.81 1.14
N PRO A 138 7.61 16.96 0.55
CA PRO A 138 7.18 18.25 1.04
C PRO A 138 5.67 18.43 0.96
N ILE A 139 5.10 19.07 1.98
CA ILE A 139 3.66 19.34 2.10
C ILE A 139 3.15 20.11 0.88
N GLY A 140 1.95 19.77 0.44
CA GLY A 140 1.30 20.37 -0.72
C GLY A 140 1.93 20.02 -2.08
N LYS A 141 3.10 19.35 -2.10
CA LYS A 141 3.63 18.79 -3.36
C LYS A 141 3.00 17.44 -3.61
N ARG A 142 2.41 17.31 -4.79
CA ARG A 142 1.89 16.03 -5.28
C ARG A 142 3.04 15.06 -5.54
N GLN A 143 2.90 13.87 -4.98
CA GLN A 143 3.84 12.77 -5.14
C GLN A 143 3.32 11.83 -6.22
N LYS A 144 4.21 11.37 -7.11
CA LYS A 144 3.86 10.47 -8.21
C LYS A 144 3.93 8.99 -7.82
N ASP A 145 4.78 8.65 -6.87
CA ASP A 145 4.90 7.26 -6.42
C ASP A 145 3.66 6.85 -5.66
N GLU A 146 3.22 5.61 -5.82
CA GLU A 146 2.11 5.08 -5.05
C GLU A 146 2.54 4.76 -3.61
N MET A 147 1.63 4.97 -2.67
CA MET A 147 1.85 4.71 -1.24
C MET A 147 0.91 3.62 -0.72
N SER A 148 1.45 2.75 0.12
CA SER A 148 0.69 1.74 0.87
C SER A 148 0.30 2.36 2.21
N THR A 149 -0.95 2.17 2.58
CA THR A 149 -1.58 2.79 3.76
C THR A 149 -2.59 1.84 4.37
N TYR A 150 -2.97 2.13 5.61
CA TYR A 150 -4.16 1.57 6.22
C TYR A 150 -5.38 2.44 5.88
N GLY A 151 -6.57 1.85 5.88
CA GLY A 151 -7.82 2.56 5.64
C GLY A 151 -8.77 2.51 6.84
N CYS A 152 -9.57 3.55 6.99
CA CYS A 152 -10.76 3.58 7.85
C CYS A 152 -11.74 4.62 7.29
N TYR A 153 -12.97 4.66 7.80
CA TYR A 153 -13.87 5.78 7.48
C TYR A 153 -13.22 7.11 7.88
N ASP A 154 -13.41 8.14 7.05
CA ASP A 154 -12.87 9.47 7.29
C ASP A 154 -13.66 10.24 8.35
N ASP A 155 -13.63 9.72 9.57
CA ASP A 155 -14.23 10.28 10.76
C ASP A 155 -13.20 10.29 11.91
N PRO A 156 -13.13 11.36 12.73
CA PRO A 156 -12.16 11.42 13.82
C PRO A 156 -12.21 10.27 14.83
N GLN A 157 -13.41 9.73 15.11
CA GLN A 157 -13.57 8.60 16.03
C GLN A 157 -13.06 7.30 15.39
N GLU A 158 -13.39 7.07 14.11
CA GLU A 158 -12.93 5.90 13.36
C GLU A 158 -11.41 5.88 13.18
N ILE A 159 -10.81 7.03 12.87
CA ILE A 159 -9.35 7.19 12.83
C ILE A 159 -8.74 6.91 14.21
N ALA A 160 -9.38 7.38 15.28
CA ALA A 160 -8.89 7.14 16.64
C ALA A 160 -8.94 5.65 17.02
N ILE A 161 -9.98 4.93 16.61
CA ILE A 161 -10.11 3.48 16.80
C ILE A 161 -9.01 2.77 16.00
N LYS A 162 -8.88 3.07 14.71
CA LYS A 162 -7.85 2.50 13.82
C LYS A 162 -6.44 2.68 14.39
N MET A 163 -6.15 3.85 14.95
CA MET A 163 -4.85 4.11 15.58
C MET A 163 -4.57 3.28 16.83
N ASN A 164 -5.60 2.96 17.61
CA ASN A 164 -5.45 2.11 18.78
C ASN A 164 -5.35 0.61 18.42
N ASP A 165 -6.14 0.16 17.45
CA ASP A 165 -6.27 -1.27 17.12
C ASP A 165 -5.13 -1.81 16.25
N ASP A 166 -4.66 -1.03 15.28
CA ASP A 166 -3.58 -1.45 14.35
C ASP A 166 -2.19 -1.01 14.81
N GLU A 167 -2.04 -0.64 16.08
CA GLU A 167 -0.78 -0.16 16.67
C GLU A 167 -0.18 1.06 15.93
N LEU A 168 -1.01 1.84 15.21
CA LEU A 168 -0.56 3.03 14.50
C LEU A 168 -0.29 4.15 15.50
N SER A 169 0.96 4.24 15.93
CA SER A 169 1.37 5.25 16.91
C SER A 169 1.55 6.65 16.28
N LEU A 170 1.98 6.72 15.01
CA LEU A 170 2.26 7.98 14.32
C LEU A 170 2.01 7.80 12.82
N CYS A 171 1.00 8.46 12.27
CA CYS A 171 0.70 8.36 10.84
C CYS A 171 0.49 9.72 10.19
N VAL A 172 0.64 9.77 8.87
CA VAL A 172 0.20 10.90 8.05
C VAL A 172 -1.07 10.51 7.29
N LYS A 173 -2.03 11.42 7.25
CA LYS A 173 -3.22 11.25 6.43
C LYS A 173 -2.94 11.74 5.01
N LEU A 174 -3.07 10.82 4.05
CA LEU A 174 -2.87 11.10 2.65
C LEU A 174 -4.18 11.53 1.98
N LYS A 175 -4.04 12.40 0.98
CA LYS A 175 -5.11 12.83 0.06
C LYS A 175 -4.65 12.55 -1.36
N GLY A 176 -5.31 11.65 -2.06
CA GLY A 176 -4.94 11.22 -3.41
C GLY A 176 -6.04 10.40 -4.05
N ILE A 177 -5.67 9.53 -4.98
CA ILE A 177 -6.59 8.62 -5.68
C ILE A 177 -6.32 7.21 -5.14
N VAL A 178 -7.33 6.57 -4.58
CA VAL A 178 -7.26 5.15 -4.25
C VAL A 178 -7.18 4.33 -5.53
N THR A 179 -6.24 3.41 -5.59
CA THR A 179 -5.96 2.58 -6.76
C THR A 179 -6.00 1.08 -6.48
N TYR A 180 -6.17 0.70 -5.22
CA TYR A 180 -6.39 -0.66 -4.75
C TYR A 180 -6.80 -0.65 -3.28
N ALA A 181 -7.67 -1.56 -2.86
CA ALA A 181 -8.07 -1.76 -1.48
C ALA A 181 -8.23 -3.24 -1.15
N SER A 182 -7.82 -3.64 0.05
CA SER A 182 -8.01 -4.98 0.58
C SER A 182 -8.25 -5.00 2.08
N ALA A 183 -8.99 -6.00 2.55
CA ALA A 183 -9.26 -6.25 3.97
C ALA A 183 -8.00 -6.64 4.77
N THR A 184 -6.96 -7.10 4.09
CA THR A 184 -5.69 -7.55 4.68
C THR A 184 -4.51 -6.86 4.00
N ASP A 185 -3.35 -6.91 4.63
CA ASP A 185 -2.07 -6.65 3.96
C ASP A 185 -2.01 -7.49 2.66
N SER A 186 -1.72 -6.80 1.55
CA SER A 186 -1.64 -7.40 0.21
C SER A 186 -0.21 -7.56 -0.27
N PHE A 187 0.79 -7.38 0.60
CA PHE A 187 2.22 -7.49 0.31
C PHE A 187 2.59 -6.72 -0.96
N THR A 188 2.14 -5.46 -1.01
CA THR A 188 2.27 -4.65 -2.21
C THR A 188 3.75 -4.38 -2.55
N GLU A 189 4.04 -4.11 -3.83
CA GLU A 189 5.38 -3.76 -4.31
C GLU A 189 6.04 -2.69 -3.40
N SER A 190 7.19 -3.03 -2.82
CA SER A 190 7.96 -2.17 -1.92
C SER A 190 8.99 -1.36 -2.70
N ARG A 191 9.02 -0.06 -2.43
CA ARG A 191 10.00 0.86 -3.04
C ARG A 191 11.45 0.54 -2.65
N SER A 192 11.67 -0.08 -1.49
CA SER A 192 13.01 -0.53 -1.07
C SER A 192 13.51 -1.73 -1.87
N GLU A 193 12.62 -2.39 -2.60
CA GLU A 193 12.92 -3.50 -3.51
C GLU A 193 12.80 -3.07 -4.98
N ALA A 194 13.09 -1.80 -5.28
CA ALA A 194 13.18 -1.24 -6.62
C ALA A 194 14.65 -1.03 -7.03
N THR A 195 15.02 -1.44 -8.25
CA THR A 195 16.36 -1.16 -8.78
C THR A 195 16.42 0.24 -9.42
N PRO A 196 17.63 0.80 -9.67
CA PRO A 196 17.78 1.99 -10.52
C PRO A 196 17.12 1.85 -11.89
N THR A 197 17.08 0.63 -12.45
CA THR A 197 16.42 0.34 -13.72
C THR A 197 14.89 0.46 -13.59
N ASP A 198 14.31 -0.01 -12.49
CA ASP A 198 12.88 0.17 -12.19
C ASP A 198 12.54 1.64 -12.02
N PHE A 199 13.34 2.41 -11.26
CA PHE A 199 13.16 3.86 -11.13
C PHE A 199 13.21 4.57 -12.48
N LYS A 200 14.17 4.22 -13.33
CA LYS A 200 14.28 4.79 -14.68
C LYS A 200 13.06 4.45 -15.54
N ARG A 201 12.57 3.21 -15.48
CA ARG A 201 11.37 2.75 -16.20
C ARG A 201 10.12 3.53 -15.78
N HIS A 202 10.02 3.87 -14.50
CA HIS A 202 8.85 4.49 -13.91
C HIS A 202 8.99 6.01 -13.66
N ALA A 203 10.09 6.64 -14.09
CA ALA A 203 10.38 8.05 -13.82
C ALA A 203 9.25 9.02 -14.24
N SER A 204 8.51 8.70 -15.31
CA SER A 204 7.40 9.55 -15.78
C SER A 204 6.13 9.41 -14.93
N SER A 205 5.83 8.19 -14.49
CA SER A 205 4.58 7.81 -13.81
C SER A 205 4.69 7.80 -12.28
N GLY A 206 5.90 7.66 -11.73
CA GLY A 206 6.12 7.25 -10.35
C GLY A 206 6.12 5.72 -10.19
N MET A 207 6.70 5.27 -9.08
CA MET A 207 6.82 3.86 -8.72
C MET A 207 5.46 3.27 -8.31
N PRO A 208 5.00 2.20 -8.98
CA PRO A 208 3.74 1.56 -8.67
C PRO A 208 3.83 0.68 -7.40
N LYS A 209 2.68 0.41 -6.80
CA LYS A 209 2.43 -0.56 -5.73
C LYS A 209 1.29 -1.47 -6.16
N ARG A 210 1.62 -2.72 -6.47
CA ARG A 210 0.67 -3.75 -6.92
C ARG A 210 0.56 -4.85 -5.87
N PRO A 211 -0.63 -5.44 -5.64
CA PRO A 211 -0.77 -6.54 -4.69
C PRO A 211 0.09 -7.73 -5.12
N ALA A 212 0.56 -8.54 -4.17
CA ALA A 212 1.10 -9.85 -4.46
C ALA A 212 -0.02 -10.75 -4.99
N VAL A 213 0.24 -11.53 -6.04
CA VAL A 213 -0.73 -12.45 -6.63
C VAL A 213 -0.04 -13.78 -6.86
N SER A 214 -0.38 -14.77 -6.03
CA SER A 214 0.05 -16.18 -6.08
C SER A 214 -1.15 -17.12 -5.95
N HIS A 215 -0.89 -18.42 -5.93
CA HIS A 215 -1.84 -19.46 -5.52
C HIS A 215 -2.52 -19.20 -4.16
N SER A 216 -1.93 -18.36 -3.29
CA SER A 216 -2.47 -18.00 -1.98
C SER A 216 -3.27 -16.70 -1.99
N PHE A 217 -3.40 -16.04 -3.14
CA PHE A 217 -4.23 -14.86 -3.30
C PHE A 217 -5.70 -15.22 -3.04
N GLN A 218 -6.40 -14.38 -2.31
CA GLN A 218 -7.82 -14.59 -1.99
C GLN A 218 -8.59 -13.37 -2.48
N SER A 219 -9.30 -13.51 -3.61
CA SER A 219 -10.12 -12.44 -4.18
C SER A 219 -11.14 -11.90 -3.19
N GLY A 220 -11.64 -12.75 -2.29
CA GLY A 220 -12.60 -12.36 -1.26
C GLY A 220 -12.11 -11.24 -0.36
N PHE A 221 -10.79 -11.04 -0.22
CA PHE A 221 -10.25 -9.91 0.55
C PHE A 221 -10.09 -8.63 -0.26
N VAL A 222 -10.34 -8.64 -1.57
CA VAL A 222 -10.32 -7.44 -2.39
C VAL A 222 -11.63 -6.69 -2.19
N LEU A 223 -11.51 -5.39 -1.88
CA LEU A 223 -12.66 -4.54 -1.56
C LEU A 223 -12.94 -3.60 -2.74
N PHE A 224 -14.03 -3.79 -3.45
CA PHE A 224 -14.45 -2.95 -4.58
C PHE A 224 -15.35 -1.80 -4.14
N ASP A 225 -16.16 -1.97 -3.09
CA ASP A 225 -17.13 -0.97 -2.66
C ASP A 225 -17.34 -0.92 -1.13
N LYS A 226 -18.38 -0.20 -0.71
CA LYS A 226 -18.75 -0.04 0.70
C LYS A 226 -19.31 -1.33 1.29
N GLU A 227 -20.15 -2.02 0.54
CA GLU A 227 -20.75 -3.29 0.95
C GLU A 227 -19.66 -4.33 1.25
N ASP A 228 -18.61 -4.41 0.42
CA ASP A 228 -17.42 -5.23 0.68
C ASP A 228 -16.75 -4.90 2.02
N LEU A 229 -16.58 -3.60 2.28
CA LEU A 229 -15.98 -3.15 3.54
C LEU A 229 -16.86 -3.49 4.74
N GLU A 230 -18.18 -3.33 4.62
CA GLU A 230 -19.12 -3.66 5.69
C GLU A 230 -19.15 -5.17 6.00
N ASP A 231 -18.98 -6.04 4.99
CA ASP A 231 -18.87 -7.49 5.18
C ASP A 231 -17.54 -7.90 5.83
N ARG A 232 -16.42 -7.31 5.38
CA ARG A 232 -15.07 -7.67 5.87
C ARG A 232 -14.67 -6.98 7.16
N GLY A 233 -15.23 -5.81 7.45
CA GLY A 233 -15.05 -5.07 8.70
C GLY A 233 -13.75 -4.29 8.83
N SER A 234 -12.81 -4.37 7.88
CA SER A 234 -11.53 -3.65 7.95
C SER A 234 -10.91 -3.37 6.59
N ILE A 235 -9.99 -2.39 6.55
CA ILE A 235 -9.09 -2.14 5.43
C ILE A 235 -7.66 -2.33 5.93
N GLY A 236 -7.07 -3.47 5.55
CA GLY A 236 -5.69 -3.83 5.91
C GLY A 236 -4.66 -3.20 4.96
N GLU A 237 -5.03 -3.00 3.70
CA GLU A 237 -4.17 -2.34 2.71
C GLU A 237 -5.02 -1.41 1.83
N LEU A 238 -4.51 -0.20 1.63
CA LEU A 238 -5.07 0.81 0.75
C LEU A 238 -3.91 1.47 -0.01
N VAL A 239 -3.95 1.41 -1.34
CA VAL A 239 -2.90 1.99 -2.19
C VAL A 239 -3.36 3.31 -2.79
N ILE A 240 -2.62 4.38 -2.50
CA ILE A 240 -2.93 5.74 -2.97
C ILE A 240 -1.92 6.19 -4.02
N ASP A 241 -2.41 6.70 -5.14
CA ASP A 241 -1.64 7.39 -6.18
C ASP A 241 -1.84 8.91 -6.12
N ASN A 242 -0.91 9.66 -6.72
CA ASN A 242 -1.01 11.12 -6.91
C ASN A 242 -1.29 11.89 -5.60
N TRP A 243 -0.70 11.43 -4.51
CA TRP A 243 -1.07 11.87 -3.16
C TRP A 243 -0.33 13.13 -2.71
N THR A 244 -0.96 13.78 -1.75
CA THR A 244 -0.44 14.88 -0.93
C THR A 244 -0.77 14.59 0.53
N TRP A 245 -0.22 15.36 1.45
CA TRP A 245 -0.53 15.25 2.86
C TRP A 245 -0.33 16.59 3.54
N ASP A 246 -1.07 16.82 4.62
CA ASP A 246 -1.01 18.04 5.43
C ASP A 246 -1.31 17.77 6.91
N THR A 247 -1.65 16.53 7.27
CA THR A 247 -2.11 16.17 8.60
C THR A 247 -1.32 14.99 9.13
N VAL A 248 -0.87 15.11 10.38
CA VAL A 248 -0.24 14.06 11.18
C VAL A 248 -1.17 13.71 12.31
N TYR A 249 -1.40 12.43 12.51
CA TYR A 249 -2.03 11.91 13.71
C TYR A 249 -0.98 11.25 14.59
N VAL A 250 -1.09 11.45 15.90
CA VAL A 250 -0.18 10.84 16.88
C VAL A 250 -0.97 10.34 18.08
N MET A 251 -0.70 9.10 18.50
CA MET A 251 -1.23 8.55 19.73
C MET A 251 -0.40 9.09 20.91
N ALA A 252 -0.92 10.11 21.58
CA ALA A 252 -0.13 10.89 22.54
C ALA A 252 0.29 10.07 23.78
N SER A 253 -0.48 9.02 24.10
CA SER A 253 -0.24 8.10 25.22
C SER A 253 0.99 7.22 25.04
N VAL A 254 1.42 6.95 23.79
CA VAL A 254 2.57 6.07 23.49
C VAL A 254 3.90 6.80 23.55
N PHE A 255 3.91 8.12 23.35
CA PHE A 255 5.14 8.90 23.29
C PHE A 255 5.37 9.76 24.54
N PRO A 256 6.64 9.97 24.94
CA PRO A 256 6.97 10.92 25.98
C PRO A 256 6.50 12.35 25.66
N HIS A 257 6.11 13.13 26.67
CA HIS A 257 5.65 14.51 26.47
C HIS A 257 6.63 15.41 25.70
N HIS A 258 7.95 15.20 25.86
CA HIS A 258 8.95 15.98 25.12
C HIS A 258 8.92 15.68 23.62
N PHE A 259 8.63 14.45 23.22
CA PHE A 259 8.47 14.05 21.82
C PHE A 259 7.26 14.76 21.21
N ILE A 260 6.10 14.68 21.85
CA ILE A 260 4.86 15.33 21.37
C ILE A 260 5.06 16.84 21.22
N ARG A 261 5.75 17.48 22.19
CA ARG A 261 6.09 18.91 22.12
C ARG A 261 6.98 19.23 20.90
N ASP A 262 7.99 18.42 20.65
CA ASP A 262 8.94 18.66 19.57
C ASP A 262 8.31 18.38 18.20
N LEU A 263 7.48 17.33 18.08
CA LEU A 263 6.61 17.08 16.93
C LEU A 263 5.68 18.27 16.67
N GLY A 264 5.02 18.80 17.70
CA GLY A 264 4.16 19.98 17.59
C GLY A 264 4.90 21.22 17.07
N LYS A 265 6.15 21.45 17.50
CA LYS A 265 6.99 22.53 16.95
C LYS A 265 7.30 22.30 15.47
N LEU A 266 7.71 21.09 15.09
CA LEU A 266 8.04 20.77 13.71
C LEU A 266 6.80 20.90 12.80
N CYS A 267 5.65 20.39 13.24
CA CYS A 267 4.40 20.54 12.51
C CYS A 267 4.04 22.01 12.31
N LYS A 268 4.10 22.83 13.38
CA LYS A 268 3.84 24.28 13.30
C LYS A 268 4.81 25.00 12.34
N GLN A 269 6.10 24.65 12.36
CA GLN A 269 7.11 25.26 11.49
C GLN A 269 6.87 24.97 10.01
N ASN A 270 6.28 23.82 9.70
CA ASN A 270 6.04 23.39 8.32
C ASN A 270 4.59 23.58 7.87
N GLY A 271 3.71 24.12 8.71
CA GLY A 271 2.29 24.29 8.40
C GLY A 271 1.50 22.97 8.35
N ILE A 272 1.94 21.95 9.10
CA ILE A 272 1.28 20.65 9.23
C ILE A 272 0.25 20.72 10.35
N ASN A 273 -0.95 20.20 10.10
CA ASN A 273 -1.95 19.96 11.12
C ASN A 273 -1.55 18.76 11.99
N LEU A 274 -1.42 18.95 13.31
CA LEU A 274 -1.14 17.88 14.25
C LEU A 274 -2.41 17.55 15.04
N VAL A 275 -2.89 16.32 14.90
CA VAL A 275 -4.01 15.77 15.64
C VAL A 275 -3.47 14.79 16.67
N GLN A 276 -3.77 15.05 17.94
CA GLN A 276 -3.48 14.10 19.03
C GLN A 276 -4.74 13.26 19.23
N VAL A 277 -4.55 11.96 19.16
CA VAL A 277 -5.55 10.93 19.46
C VAL A 277 -5.29 10.40 20.87
#